data_AF-A0A952RYR2-F1
#
_entry.id   AF-A0A952RYR2-F1
#
_cell.length_a   1.000
_cell.length_b   1.000
_cell.length_c   1.000
_cell.angle_alpha   90.00
_cell.angle_beta   90.00
_cell.angle_gamma   90.00
#
_symmetry.space_group_name_H-M   'P 1'
#
loop_
_entity.id
_entity.type
_entity.pdbx_description
1 polymer ?
#
loop_
_entity_poly.entity_id
_entity_poly.type
_entity_poly.pdbx_seq_one_letter_code
_entity_poly.pdbx_strand_id
1 'polypeptide(L)'
;MQNRIEVFEQILAADPENTMVMFGLAKEYEKAGEHPKVIAMLEGYLAKADDEGNAYGTLAQAYLATGQREKAIAAYTKGIEVSMAHGHPSMANEYRMTLEIDLAD
;
A
#
# COMPACT_ATOMS: atom_id res chain seq x y z
N MET A 1 -1.93 27.16 8.71
CA MET A 1 -1.43 25.89 9.26
C MET A 1 -1.18 24.99 8.07
N GLN A 2 0.03 24.44 7.92
CA GLN A 2 0.29 23.45 6.87
C GLN A 2 -0.47 22.16 7.21
N ASN A 3 -1.10 21.55 6.21
CA ASN A 3 -1.69 20.22 6.38
C ASN A 3 -0.56 19.18 6.46
N ARG A 4 -0.78 18.07 7.18
CA ARG A 4 0.19 16.97 7.35
C ARG A 4 0.74 16.47 6.01
N ILE A 5 -0.08 16.47 4.96
CA ILE A 5 0.33 16.15 3.58
C ILE A 5 1.46 17.08 3.11
N GLU A 6 1.28 18.41 3.23
CA GLU A 6 2.26 19.39 2.77
C GLU A 6 3.60 19.25 3.51
N VAL A 7 3.55 18.97 4.81
CA VAL A 7 4.76 18.75 5.63
C VAL A 7 5.52 17.51 5.15
N PHE A 8 4.81 16.42 4.88
CA PHE A 8 5.43 15.18 4.39
C PHE A 8 5.95 15.32 2.95
N GLU A 9 5.24 16.02 2.07
CA GLU A 9 5.72 16.34 0.73
C GLU A 9 7.02 17.16 0.78
N GLN A 10 7.12 18.14 1.68
CA GLN A 10 8.35 18.91 1.88
C GLN A 10 9.52 18.06 2.37
N ILE A 11 9.26 17.10 3.28
CA ILE A 11 10.31 16.18 3.75
C ILE A 11 10.77 15.28 2.62
N LEU A 12 9.86 14.70 1.83
CA LEU A 12 10.24 13.86 0.68
C LEU A 12 10.91 14.65 -0.45
N ALA A 13 10.62 15.94 -0.60
CA ALA A 13 11.34 16.79 -1.54
C ALA A 13 12.81 16.98 -1.12
N ALA A 14 13.10 16.99 0.19
CA ALA A 14 14.46 17.09 0.71
C ALA A 14 15.17 15.72 0.81
N ASP A 15 14.42 14.66 1.11
CA ASP A 15 14.88 13.28 1.24
C ASP A 15 13.88 12.33 0.55
N PRO A 16 14.03 12.11 -0.78
CA PRO A 16 13.12 11.27 -1.55
C PRO A 16 13.17 9.79 -1.18
N GLU A 17 14.08 9.36 -0.31
CA GLU A 17 14.27 7.98 0.07
C GLU A 17 13.68 7.65 1.45
N ASN A 18 13.08 8.64 2.12
CA ASN A 18 12.55 8.51 3.46
C ASN A 18 11.31 7.60 3.55
N THR A 19 11.53 6.30 3.78
CA THR A 19 10.46 5.29 3.83
C THR A 19 9.44 5.56 4.94
N MET A 20 9.87 6.09 6.08
CA MET A 20 8.96 6.46 7.17
C MET A 20 7.91 7.48 6.70
N VAL A 21 8.36 8.51 5.97
CA VAL A 21 7.47 9.55 5.45
C VAL A 21 6.65 9.06 4.27
N MET A 22 7.19 8.18 3.41
CA MET A 22 6.42 7.57 2.32
C MET A 22 5.17 6.86 2.85
N PHE A 23 5.31 5.99 3.86
CA PHE A 23 4.17 5.29 4.43
C PHE A 23 3.20 6.26 5.12
N GLY A 24 3.73 7.20 5.92
CA GLY A 24 2.90 8.22 6.56
C GLY A 24 2.09 9.05 5.56
N LEU A 25 2.70 9.45 4.45
CA LEU A 25 2.08 10.21 3.38
C LEU A 25 1.06 9.37 2.60
N ALA A 26 1.35 8.09 2.33
CA ALA A 26 0.40 7.17 1.73
C ALA A 26 -0.90 7.09 2.55
N LYS A 27 -0.81 6.99 3.89
CA LYS A 27 -2.00 6.96 4.76
C LYS A 27 -2.78 8.27 4.74
N GLU A 28 -2.12 9.41 4.58
CA GLU A 28 -2.84 10.69 4.45
C GLU A 28 -3.50 10.83 3.07
N TYR A 29 -2.86 10.38 1.99
CA TYR A 29 -3.48 10.32 0.67
C TYR A 29 -4.64 9.33 0.60
N GLU A 30 -4.55 8.20 1.29
CA GLU A 30 -5.64 7.22 1.38
C GLU A 30 -6.88 7.84 2.03
N LYS A 31 -6.72 8.56 3.16
CA LYS A 31 -7.82 9.30 3.79
C LYS A 31 -8.41 10.37 2.88
N ALA A 32 -7.59 10.95 2.01
CA ALA A 32 -8.01 11.96 1.03
C ALA A 32 -8.64 11.35 -0.23
N GLY A 33 -8.63 10.03 -0.41
CA GLY A 33 -9.10 9.36 -1.64
C GLY A 33 -8.16 9.53 -2.84
N GLU A 34 -6.93 9.99 -2.62
CA GLU A 34 -5.94 10.27 -3.65
C GLU A 34 -5.21 8.97 -4.07
N HIS A 35 -5.95 7.99 -4.57
CA HIS A 35 -5.45 6.64 -4.86
C HIS A 35 -4.20 6.59 -5.77
N PRO A 36 -4.06 7.42 -6.83
CA PRO A 36 -2.83 7.45 -7.62
C PRO A 36 -1.60 7.83 -6.79
N LYS A 37 -1.75 8.73 -5.81
CA LYS A 37 -0.65 9.13 -4.93
C LYS A 37 -0.35 8.07 -3.86
N VAL A 38 -1.37 7.35 -3.37
CA VAL A 38 -1.18 6.17 -2.51
C VAL A 38 -0.29 5.15 -3.21
N ILE A 39 -0.59 4.83 -4.48
CA ILE A 39 0.18 3.89 -5.27
C ILE A 39 1.65 4.32 -5.36
N ALA A 40 1.91 5.57 -5.76
CA ALA A 40 3.27 6.08 -5.91
C ALA A 40 4.09 6.00 -4.61
N MET A 41 3.47 6.33 -3.47
CA MET A 41 4.14 6.27 -2.18
C MET A 41 4.38 4.83 -1.71
N LEU A 42 3.40 3.93 -1.88
CA LEU A 42 3.53 2.55 -1.42
C LEU A 42 4.45 1.71 -2.33
N GLU A 43 4.50 1.96 -3.64
CA GLU A 43 5.48 1.33 -4.52
C GLU A 43 6.91 1.69 -4.11
N GLY A 44 7.18 2.97 -3.83
CA GLY A 44 8.49 3.43 -3.35
C GLY A 44 8.83 2.88 -1.95
N TYR A 45 7.84 2.78 -1.07
CA TYR A 45 7.98 2.22 0.26
C TYR A 45 8.33 0.73 0.23
N LEU A 46 7.54 -0.06 -0.50
CA LEU A 46 7.66 -1.51 -0.60
C LEU A 46 8.90 -1.97 -1.38
N ALA A 47 9.53 -1.09 -2.16
CA ALA A 47 10.83 -1.38 -2.76
C ALA A 47 11.96 -1.51 -1.73
N LYS A 48 11.73 -1.10 -0.47
CA LYS A 48 12.74 -1.00 0.59
C LYS A 48 12.34 -1.66 1.90
N ALA A 49 11.08 -2.09 2.03
CA ALA A 49 10.53 -2.64 3.26
C ALA A 49 10.29 -4.14 3.11
N ASP A 50 10.79 -4.92 4.07
CA ASP A 50 10.72 -6.39 4.03
C ASP A 50 9.53 -6.99 4.82
N ASP A 51 8.91 -6.24 5.75
CA ASP A 51 7.84 -6.75 6.64
C ASP A 51 6.60 -5.84 6.65
N GLU A 52 5.91 -5.74 5.53
CA GLU A 52 4.81 -4.77 5.38
C GLU A 52 3.60 -5.36 4.65
N GLY A 53 3.09 -6.49 5.15
CA GLY A 53 1.87 -7.14 4.63
C GLY A 53 0.69 -6.19 4.49
N ASN A 54 0.48 -5.29 5.46
CA ASN A 54 -0.58 -4.29 5.44
C ASN A 54 -0.44 -3.28 4.28
N ALA A 55 0.78 -2.87 3.95
CA ALA A 55 1.02 -1.93 2.85
C ALA A 55 0.66 -2.56 1.50
N TYR A 56 0.88 -3.87 1.32
CA TYR A 56 0.41 -4.58 0.13
C TYR A 56 -1.13 -4.60 0.02
N GLY A 57 -1.85 -4.76 1.13
CA GLY A 57 -3.31 -4.65 1.13
C GLY A 57 -3.80 -3.26 0.73
N THR A 58 -3.25 -2.19 1.31
CA THR A 58 -3.60 -0.82 0.93
C THR A 58 -3.25 -0.52 -0.54
N LEU A 59 -2.09 -1.00 -1.01
CA LEU A 59 -1.70 -0.85 -2.41
C LEU A 59 -2.67 -1.57 -3.36
N ALA A 60 -3.08 -2.80 -3.01
CA ALA A 60 -4.05 -3.56 -3.79
C ALA A 60 -5.40 -2.84 -3.89
N GLN A 61 -5.91 -2.30 -2.78
CA GLN A 61 -7.14 -1.52 -2.76
C GLN A 61 -7.03 -0.24 -3.62
N ALA A 62 -5.90 0.46 -3.56
CA ALA A 62 -5.66 1.63 -4.39
C ALA A 62 -5.59 1.28 -5.90
N TYR A 63 -5.02 0.12 -6.25
CA TYR A 63 -5.07 -0.39 -7.62
C TYR A 63 -6.49 -0.71 -8.08
N LEU A 64 -7.33 -1.33 -7.23
CA LEU A 64 -8.74 -1.57 -7.56
C LEU A 64 -9.51 -0.27 -7.79
N ALA A 65 -9.32 0.72 -6.90
CA ALA A 65 -9.96 2.03 -7.02
C ALA A 65 -9.55 2.80 -8.29
N THR A 66 -8.39 2.47 -8.87
CA THR A 66 -7.89 3.04 -10.13
C THR A 66 -8.09 2.14 -11.35
N GLY A 67 -8.84 1.04 -11.20
CA GLY A 67 -9.16 0.11 -12.29
C GLY A 67 -8.02 -0.82 -12.72
N GLN A 68 -6.94 -0.89 -11.95
CA GLN A 68 -5.75 -1.71 -12.24
C GLN A 68 -5.89 -3.10 -11.59
N ARG A 69 -6.90 -3.87 -11.99
CA ARG A 69 -7.28 -5.15 -11.36
C ARG A 69 -6.12 -6.15 -11.27
N GLU A 70 -5.36 -6.32 -12.35
CA GLU A 70 -4.26 -7.29 -12.39
C GLU A 70 -3.15 -6.92 -11.40
N LYS A 71 -2.86 -5.63 -11.24
CA LYS A 71 -1.90 -5.15 -10.25
C LYS A 71 -2.41 -5.33 -8.82
N ALA A 72 -3.72 -5.16 -8.60
CA ALA A 72 -4.32 -5.44 -7.30
C ALA A 72 -4.17 -6.91 -6.91
N ILE A 73 -4.43 -7.84 -7.84
CA ILE A 73 -4.24 -9.27 -7.62
C ILE A 73 -2.78 -9.59 -7.27
N ALA A 74 -1.84 -9.01 -8.01
CA ALA A 74 -0.41 -9.19 -7.74
C ALA A 74 -0.02 -8.65 -6.36
N ALA A 75 -0.52 -7.46 -5.98
CA ALA A 75 -0.25 -6.86 -4.68
C ALA A 75 -0.84 -7.70 -3.53
N TYR A 76 -2.08 -8.18 -3.61
CA TYR A 76 -2.64 -9.09 -2.61
C TYR A 76 -1.84 -10.39 -2.50
N THR A 77 -1.44 -10.97 -3.64
CA THR A 77 -0.62 -12.19 -3.66
C THR A 77 0.69 -12.00 -2.91
N LYS A 78 1.40 -10.87 -3.14
CA LYS A 78 2.60 -10.53 -2.39
C LYS A 78 2.34 -10.25 -0.91
N GLY A 79 1.23 -9.56 -0.61
CA GLY A 79 0.78 -9.36 0.76
C GLY A 79 0.57 -10.68 1.52
N ILE A 80 0.01 -11.71 0.85
CA ILE A 80 -0.16 -13.06 1.41
C ILE A 80 1.21 -13.70 1.71
N GLU A 81 2.14 -13.67 0.75
CA GLU A 81 3.48 -14.24 0.92
C GLU A 81 4.21 -13.62 2.11
N VAL A 82 4.25 -12.28 2.17
CA VAL A 82 4.93 -11.53 3.24
C VAL A 82 4.23 -11.75 4.59
N SER A 83 2.90 -11.67 4.64
CA SER A 83 2.15 -11.92 5.87
C SER A 83 2.39 -13.32 6.43
N MET A 84 2.48 -14.34 5.57
CA MET A 84 2.81 -15.70 6.01
C MET A 84 4.25 -15.81 6.53
N ALA A 85 5.21 -15.20 5.82
CA ALA A 85 6.62 -15.22 6.20
C ALA A 85 6.88 -14.56 7.56
N HIS A 86 6.09 -13.56 7.93
CA HIS A 86 6.22 -12.79 9.17
C HIS A 86 5.25 -13.19 10.29
N GLY A 87 4.49 -14.29 10.11
CA GLY A 87 3.65 -14.82 11.18
C GLY A 87 2.30 -14.12 11.36
N HIS A 88 1.76 -13.53 10.29
CA HIS A 88 0.46 -12.85 10.22
C HIS A 88 -0.58 -13.65 9.39
N PRO A 89 -0.91 -14.91 9.75
CA PRO A 89 -1.76 -15.78 8.93
C PRO A 89 -3.21 -15.26 8.79
N SER A 90 -3.72 -14.51 9.77
CA SER A 90 -5.05 -13.89 9.68
C SER A 90 -5.13 -12.87 8.54
N MET A 91 -4.10 -12.04 8.37
CA MET A 91 -4.00 -11.07 7.28
C MET A 91 -3.86 -11.77 5.92
N ALA A 92 -3.03 -12.83 5.86
CA ALA A 92 -2.93 -13.65 4.66
C ALA A 92 -4.29 -14.28 4.27
N ASN A 93 -5.07 -14.74 5.24
CA ASN A 93 -6.39 -15.30 4.97
C ASN A 93 -7.40 -14.25 4.52
N GLU A 94 -7.36 -13.04 5.08
CA GLU A 94 -8.20 -11.92 4.61
C GLU A 94 -7.95 -11.65 3.13
N TYR A 95 -6.68 -11.52 2.71
CA TYR A 95 -6.34 -11.28 1.31
C TYR A 95 -6.69 -12.44 0.39
N ARG A 96 -6.57 -13.69 0.85
CA ARG A 96 -7.04 -14.87 0.09
C ARG A 96 -8.55 -14.80 -0.15
N MET A 97 -9.34 -14.48 0.88
CA MET A 97 -10.78 -14.35 0.74
C MET A 97 -11.14 -13.23 -0.24
N THR A 98 -10.49 -12.07 -0.18
CA THR A 98 -10.71 -10.99 -1.15
C THR A 98 -10.41 -11.45 -2.59
N LEU A 99 -9.32 -12.19 -2.80
CA LEU A 99 -9.00 -12.74 -4.12
C LEU A 99 -10.06 -13.72 -4.61
N GLU A 100 -10.53 -14.61 -3.74
CA GLU A 100 -11.50 -15.66 -4.09
C GLU A 100 -12.94 -15.13 -4.29
N ILE A 101 -13.33 -14.09 -3.55
CA ILE A 101 -14.70 -13.56 -3.55
C ILE A 101 -14.84 -12.39 -4.53
N ASP A 102 -13.94 -11.41 -4.46
CA ASP A 102 -14.10 -10.14 -5.15
C ASP A 102 -13.33 -10.09 -6.48
N LEU A 103 -12.30 -10.93 -6.60
CA LEU A 103 -11.37 -10.94 -7.74
C LEU A 103 -11.32 -12.28 -8.50
N ALA A 104 -12.24 -13.20 -8.22
CA ALA A 104 -12.51 -14.35 -9.08
C ALA A 104 -13.14 -13.90 -10.41
N ASP A 105 -12.87 -14.65 -11.48
CA ASP A 105 -13.41 -14.43 -12.84
C ASP A 105 -14.83 -14.97 -13.01
#